data_AF-A0A1M7KBT4-F1
#
_entry.id   AF-A0A1M7KBT4-F1
#
_cell.length_a   1.000
_cell.length_b   1.000
_cell.length_c   1.000
_cell.angle_alpha   90.00
_cell.angle_beta   90.00
_cell.angle_gamma   90.00
#
_symmetry.space_group_name_H-M   'P 1'
#
loop_
_entity.id
_entity.type
_entity.pdbx_description
1 polymer ?
#
loop_
_entity_poly.entity_id
_entity_poly.type
_entity_poly.pdbx_seq_one_letter_code
_entity_poly.pdbx_strand_id
1 'polypeptide(L)'
;MTIKVTDKESFYNHRREYSLLHSASGEILQGNSFDKTKDIFLFYAHLEEALLSEGTPVDAGKIIAKSGVSGVKNGTCAPHLHFEIFTTVYAVGMGLNYRCNPGTYVYFKGPNEQSQEELDLQKRTAKTRINNFYGKK
;
A
#
# COMPACT_ATOMS: atom_id res chain seq x y z
N MET A 1 -6.73 -6.92 2.53
CA MET A 1 -8.02 -6.42 2.01
C MET A 1 -7.80 -5.84 0.63
N THR A 2 -8.70 -6.10 -0.31
CA THR A 2 -8.61 -5.60 -1.69
C THR A 2 -9.90 -4.85 -2.02
N ILE A 3 -9.77 -3.67 -2.62
CA ILE A 3 -10.91 -2.85 -3.06
C ILE A 3 -10.79 -2.66 -4.56
N LYS A 4 -11.85 -3.02 -5.30
CA LYS A 4 -11.95 -2.73 -6.74
C LYS A 4 -12.37 -1.27 -6.93
N VAL A 5 -11.65 -0.54 -7.77
CA VAL A 5 -12.03 0.81 -8.19
C VAL A 5 -13.16 0.70 -9.22
N THR A 6 -14.28 1.38 -8.95
CA THR A 6 -15.45 1.43 -9.84
C THR A 6 -15.39 2.64 -10.79
N ASP A 7 -14.92 3.79 -10.31
CA ASP A 7 -14.69 5.00 -11.09
C ASP A 7 -13.21 5.12 -11.50
N LYS A 8 -12.85 4.49 -12.62
CA LYS A 8 -11.47 4.49 -13.13
C LYS A 8 -11.03 5.86 -13.65
N GLU A 9 -11.96 6.64 -14.19
CA GLU A 9 -11.66 7.96 -14.75
C GLU A 9 -11.21 8.90 -13.64
N SER A 10 -11.99 9.00 -12.57
CA SER A 10 -11.62 9.79 -11.40
C SER A 10 -10.30 9.31 -10.80
N PHE A 11 -10.10 7.99 -10.67
CA PHE A 11 -8.83 7.44 -10.19
C PHE A 11 -7.62 7.92 -11.03
N TYR A 12 -7.69 7.85 -12.35
CA TYR A 12 -6.60 8.30 -13.21
C TYR A 12 -6.41 9.82 -13.22
N ASN A 13 -7.48 10.60 -13.03
CA ASN A 13 -7.39 12.05 -12.91
C ASN A 13 -6.64 12.49 -11.63
N HIS A 14 -6.60 11.64 -10.60
CA HIS A 14 -5.79 11.86 -9.39
C HIS A 14 -4.33 11.42 -9.53
N ARG A 15 -3.93 10.90 -10.70
CA ARG A 15 -2.52 10.61 -10.96
C ARG A 15 -1.72 11.91 -10.92
N ARG A 16 -0.63 11.91 -10.17
CA ARG A 16 0.33 12.99 -10.08
C ARG A 16 1.64 12.64 -10.79
N GLU A 17 2.37 13.69 -11.13
CA GLU A 17 3.78 13.56 -11.50
C GLU A 17 4.60 13.18 -10.26
N TYR A 18 5.42 12.16 -10.42
CA TYR A 18 6.24 11.58 -9.38
C TYR A 18 7.61 11.22 -9.95
N SER A 19 8.65 11.72 -9.30
CA SER A 19 10.04 11.38 -9.59
C SER A 19 10.47 10.24 -8.70
N LEU A 20 11.03 9.19 -9.31
CA LEU A 20 11.57 8.03 -8.60
C LEU A 20 12.66 8.49 -7.61
N LEU A 21 12.54 8.07 -6.35
CA LEU A 21 13.48 8.38 -5.27
C LEU A 21 14.65 7.38 -5.23
N HIS A 22 14.41 6.15 -5.71
CA HIS A 22 15.31 5.00 -5.61
C HIS A 22 15.49 4.29 -6.97
N SER A 23 15.55 5.06 -8.07
CA SER A 23 15.73 4.51 -9.42
C SER A 23 16.98 3.63 -9.55
N ALA A 24 18.09 4.02 -8.92
CA ALA A 24 19.33 3.25 -8.87
C ALA A 24 19.19 1.90 -8.12
N SER A 25 18.14 1.73 -7.33
CA SER A 25 17.83 0.51 -6.58
C SER A 25 16.66 -0.28 -7.19
N GLY A 26 16.30 0.00 -8.44
CA GLY A 26 15.28 -0.74 -9.18
C GLY A 26 13.85 -0.25 -8.95
N GLU A 27 13.66 0.95 -8.38
CA GLU A 27 12.34 1.58 -8.38
C GLU A 27 11.92 1.89 -9.83
N ILE A 28 10.69 1.50 -10.18
CA ILE A 28 10.10 1.72 -11.51
C ILE A 28 8.71 2.31 -11.36
N LEU A 29 8.21 3.01 -12.39
CA LEU A 29 6.87 3.57 -12.38
C LEU A 29 5.77 2.51 -12.53
N GLN A 30 6.04 1.45 -13.29
CA GLN A 30 5.11 0.35 -13.50
C GLN A 30 5.83 -0.92 -13.95
N GLY A 31 5.26 -2.07 -13.60
CA GLY A 31 5.72 -3.37 -14.10
C GLY A 31 5.21 -3.68 -15.51
N ASN A 32 5.83 -4.68 -16.14
CA ASN A 32 5.64 -5.01 -17.56
C ASN A 32 4.18 -5.28 -17.97
N SER A 33 3.39 -5.90 -17.10
CA SER A 33 1.99 -6.25 -17.39
C SER A 33 0.97 -5.28 -16.81
N PHE A 34 1.37 -4.09 -16.38
CA PHE A 34 0.43 -3.08 -15.91
C PHE A 34 -0.35 -2.49 -17.08
N ASP A 35 -1.67 -2.73 -17.11
CA ASP A 35 -2.55 -2.32 -18.20
C ASP A 35 -3.68 -1.44 -17.67
N LYS A 36 -3.63 -0.15 -18.02
CA LYS A 36 -4.60 0.86 -17.56
C LYS A 36 -6.02 0.61 -18.06
N THR A 37 -6.19 -0.17 -19.12
CA THR A 37 -7.50 -0.49 -19.70
C THR A 37 -8.28 -1.51 -18.86
N LYS A 38 -7.57 -2.30 -18.03
CA LYS A 38 -8.16 -3.32 -17.15
C LYS A 38 -8.83 -2.72 -15.92
N ASP A 39 -9.34 -3.60 -15.06
CA ASP A 39 -9.78 -3.22 -13.72
C ASP A 39 -8.60 -2.68 -12.91
N ILE A 40 -8.90 -1.90 -11.86
CA ILE A 40 -7.90 -1.38 -10.93
C ILE A 40 -8.30 -1.82 -9.54
N PHE A 41 -7.32 -2.24 -8.76
CA PHE A 41 -7.52 -2.70 -7.40
C PHE A 41 -6.51 -2.02 -6.48
N LEU A 42 -7.00 -1.67 -5.29
CA LEU A 42 -6.23 -1.12 -4.18
C LEU A 42 -6.09 -2.21 -3.13
N PHE A 43 -4.86 -2.53 -2.75
CA PHE A 43 -4.58 -3.58 -1.78
C PHE A 43 -3.98 -3.00 -0.51
N TYR A 44 -4.54 -3.42 0.62
CA TYR A 44 -4.17 -3.01 1.97
C TYR A 44 -3.80 -4.25 2.78
N ALA A 45 -2.55 -4.35 3.23
CA ALA A 45 -2.02 -5.47 4.01
C ALA A 45 -1.51 -5.03 5.40
N HIS A 46 -1.13 -6.03 6.20
CA HIS A 46 -0.70 -5.87 7.58
C HIS A 46 -1.75 -5.23 8.49
N LEU A 47 -3.03 -5.40 8.18
CA LEU A 47 -4.14 -4.84 8.96
C LEU A 47 -4.27 -5.57 10.31
N GLU A 48 -4.64 -4.84 11.34
CA GLU A 48 -5.09 -5.42 12.61
C GLU A 48 -6.50 -5.98 12.46
N GLU A 49 -7.38 -5.21 11.80
CA GLU A 49 -8.81 -5.46 11.69
C GLU A 49 -9.35 -4.83 10.39
N ALA A 50 -10.17 -5.58 9.65
CA ALA A 50 -10.99 -5.03 8.58
C ALA A 50 -12.37 -4.67 9.13
N LEU A 51 -12.87 -3.48 8.81
CA LEU A 51 -14.11 -2.95 9.40
C LEU A 51 -15.33 -3.09 8.48
N LEU A 52 -15.14 -3.73 7.32
CA LEU A 52 -16.14 -3.85 6.27
C LEU A 52 -16.31 -5.29 5.84
N SER A 53 -17.52 -5.64 5.43
CA SER A 53 -17.84 -6.91 4.79
C SER A 53 -17.57 -6.83 3.28
N GLU A 54 -17.29 -7.99 2.67
CA GLU A 54 -17.15 -8.11 1.22
C GLU A 54 -18.40 -7.58 0.48
N GLY A 55 -18.18 -6.92 -0.66
CA GLY A 55 -19.25 -6.32 -1.46
C GLY A 55 -19.73 -4.95 -0.98
N THR A 56 -19.26 -4.46 0.17
CA THR A 56 -19.61 -3.11 0.67
C THR A 56 -19.03 -2.02 -0.23
N PRO A 57 -19.85 -1.15 -0.86
CA PRO A 57 -19.38 0.02 -1.58
C PRO A 57 -18.75 1.04 -0.61
N VAL A 58 -17.70 1.73 -1.05
CA VAL A 58 -17.01 2.75 -0.25
C VAL A 58 -16.63 3.96 -1.08
N ASP A 59 -16.71 5.13 -0.45
CA ASP A 59 -16.21 6.39 -0.99
C ASP A 59 -14.84 6.73 -0.42
N ALA A 60 -14.10 7.59 -1.12
CA ALA A 60 -12.82 8.11 -0.63
C ALA A 60 -13.00 8.80 0.73
N GLY A 61 -12.08 8.53 1.66
CA GLY A 61 -12.13 9.05 3.03
C GLY A 61 -12.91 8.18 4.03
N LYS A 62 -13.62 7.13 3.58
CA LYS A 62 -14.24 6.17 4.48
C LYS A 62 -13.18 5.40 5.27
N ILE A 63 -13.38 5.27 6.58
CA ILE A 63 -12.58 4.38 7.42
C ILE A 63 -12.96 2.93 7.09
N ILE A 64 -11.97 2.14 6.61
CA ILE A 64 -12.16 0.79 6.09
C ILE A 64 -11.48 -0.30 6.92
N ALA A 65 -10.43 0.05 7.67
CA ALA A 65 -9.61 -0.90 8.44
C ALA A 65 -8.75 -0.17 9.48
N LYS A 66 -8.15 -0.95 10.40
CA LYS A 66 -7.08 -0.52 11.30
C LYS A 66 -5.75 -1.15 10.87
N SER A 67 -4.67 -0.36 10.84
CA SER A 67 -3.33 -0.87 10.57
C SER A 67 -2.82 -1.74 11.72
N GLY A 68 -1.88 -2.64 11.43
CA GLY A 68 -1.35 -3.58 12.41
C GLY A 68 -0.01 -4.16 11.97
N VAL A 69 0.21 -5.44 12.30
CA VAL A 69 1.47 -6.16 12.08
C VAL A 69 1.24 -7.58 11.53
N SER A 70 0.06 -7.82 10.95
CA SER A 70 -0.35 -9.16 10.48
C SER A 70 0.37 -9.64 9.22
N GLY A 71 0.37 -10.94 8.97
CA GLY A 71 0.88 -11.52 7.71
C GLY A 71 2.40 -11.57 7.55
N VAL A 72 3.19 -11.18 8.57
CA VAL A 72 4.66 -11.28 8.54
C VAL A 72 5.13 -12.48 9.37
N LYS A 73 5.53 -13.57 8.71
CA LYS A 73 5.86 -14.87 9.36
C LYS A 73 6.89 -14.75 10.48
N ASN A 74 7.92 -13.93 10.27
CA ASN A 74 9.00 -13.72 11.23
C ASN A 74 8.77 -12.48 12.12
N GLY A 75 7.58 -11.88 12.08
CA GLY A 75 7.25 -10.61 12.71
C GLY A 75 7.84 -9.39 11.99
N THR A 76 7.32 -8.20 12.32
CA THR A 76 7.79 -6.90 11.83
C THR A 76 8.27 -6.05 13.00
N CYS A 77 9.23 -5.17 12.75
CA CYS A 77 9.74 -4.26 13.77
C CYS A 77 8.83 -3.05 13.98
N ALA A 78 7.96 -2.71 13.02
CA ALA A 78 7.05 -1.58 13.14
C ALA A 78 5.66 -1.91 12.55
N PRO A 79 4.56 -1.48 13.20
CA PRO A 79 3.26 -1.38 12.57
C PRO A 79 3.35 -0.47 11.35
N HIS A 80 2.93 -0.97 10.20
CA HIS A 80 2.94 -0.23 8.94
C HIS A 80 1.82 -0.72 8.05
N LEU A 81 1.45 0.11 7.09
CA LEU A 81 0.50 -0.26 6.04
C LEU A 81 1.29 -0.67 4.80
N HIS A 82 1.04 -1.88 4.29
CA HIS A 82 1.47 -2.24 2.94
C HIS A 82 0.35 -1.88 1.96
N PHE A 83 0.69 -1.08 0.97
CA PHE A 83 -0.26 -0.55 -0.01
C PHE A 83 0.21 -0.85 -1.43
N GLU A 84 -0.67 -1.41 -2.26
CA GLU A 84 -0.38 -1.66 -3.67
C GLU A 84 -1.54 -1.21 -4.57
N ILE A 85 -1.19 -0.91 -5.81
CA ILE A 85 -2.14 -0.64 -6.89
C ILE A 85 -1.83 -1.63 -8.00
N PHE A 86 -2.82 -2.44 -8.40
CA PHE A 86 -2.64 -3.42 -9.47
C PHE A 86 -3.86 -3.55 -10.38
N THR A 87 -3.63 -4.12 -11.57
CA THR A 87 -4.62 -4.20 -12.66
C THR A 87 -5.29 -5.57 -12.82
N THR A 88 -5.05 -6.49 -11.87
CA THR A 88 -5.66 -7.82 -11.81
C THR A 88 -5.67 -8.37 -10.39
N VAL A 89 -6.74 -9.03 -9.96
CA VAL A 89 -6.82 -9.69 -8.63
C VAL A 89 -5.74 -10.76 -8.42
N TYR A 90 -5.19 -11.30 -9.50
CA TYR A 90 -4.13 -12.32 -9.47
C TYR A 90 -2.71 -11.75 -9.31
N ALA A 91 -2.58 -10.44 -9.06
CA ALA A 91 -1.26 -9.82 -8.94
C ALA A 91 -0.50 -10.27 -7.68
N VAL A 92 -1.20 -10.69 -6.61
CA VAL A 92 -0.56 -11.13 -5.36
C VAL A 92 0.36 -12.32 -5.62
N GLY A 93 1.63 -12.21 -5.21
CA GLY A 93 2.66 -13.23 -5.46
C GLY A 93 3.41 -13.12 -6.80
N MET A 94 3.03 -12.18 -7.68
CA MET A 94 3.61 -12.04 -9.03
C MET A 94 4.74 -11.01 -9.14
N GLY A 95 5.36 -10.61 -8.03
CA GLY A 95 6.42 -9.59 -8.01
C GLY A 95 5.91 -8.22 -8.48
N LEU A 96 6.66 -7.53 -9.36
CA LEU A 96 6.25 -6.21 -9.86
C LEU A 96 5.23 -6.27 -11.01
N ASN A 97 4.93 -7.46 -11.54
CA ASN A 97 3.98 -7.58 -12.65
C ASN A 97 2.59 -7.05 -12.25
N TYR A 98 1.93 -6.41 -13.21
CA TYR A 98 0.59 -5.83 -13.06
C TYR A 98 0.46 -4.68 -12.05
N ARG A 99 1.56 -4.19 -11.46
CA ARG A 99 1.58 -3.11 -10.47
C ARG A 99 2.08 -1.80 -11.04
N CYS A 100 1.58 -0.69 -10.51
CA CYS A 100 2.21 0.62 -10.68
C CYS A 100 2.72 1.15 -9.35
N ASN A 101 3.62 2.13 -9.43
CA ASN A 101 4.20 2.79 -8.27
C ASN A 101 3.14 3.65 -7.57
N PRO A 102 2.79 3.37 -6.30
CA PRO A 102 1.83 4.16 -5.55
C PRO A 102 2.21 5.63 -5.39
N GLY A 103 3.48 5.99 -5.50
CA GLY A 103 3.93 7.39 -5.45
C GLY A 103 3.30 8.28 -6.52
N THR A 104 2.80 7.68 -7.62
CA THR A 104 2.03 8.38 -8.65
C THR A 104 0.59 8.72 -8.24
N TYR A 105 0.10 8.25 -7.08
CA TYR A 105 -1.26 8.53 -6.58
C TYR A 105 -1.30 8.92 -5.09
N VAL A 106 -0.23 8.65 -4.34
CA VAL A 106 -0.16 8.91 -2.90
C VAL A 106 0.85 10.03 -2.63
N TYR A 107 0.43 11.00 -1.81
CA TYR A 107 1.34 11.99 -1.24
C TYR A 107 2.00 11.41 0.02
N PHE A 108 3.32 11.45 0.06
CA PHE A 108 4.11 10.97 1.19
C PHE A 108 5.38 11.82 1.30
N LYS A 109 5.99 11.83 2.50
CA LYS A 109 7.31 12.41 2.72
C LYS A 109 8.38 11.38 2.37
N GLY A 110 9.25 11.70 1.41
CA GLY A 110 10.43 10.92 1.10
C GLY A 110 11.50 11.02 2.20
N PRO A 111 12.62 10.27 2.06
CA PRO A 111 13.68 10.22 3.06
C PRO A 111 14.22 11.59 3.50
N ASN A 112 14.33 12.54 2.57
CA ASN A 112 14.89 13.88 2.81
C ASN A 112 13.84 14.92 3.24
N GLU A 113 12.56 14.56 3.31
CA GLU A 113 11.46 15.46 3.65
C GLU A 113 10.96 15.25 5.10
N GLN A 114 11.53 14.28 5.80
CA GLN A 114 11.17 13.93 7.17
C GLN A 114 12.00 14.72 8.18
N SER A 115 11.34 15.18 9.24
CA SER A 115 11.98 15.81 10.39
C SER A 115 12.76 14.80 11.24
N GLN A 116 13.69 15.30 12.05
CA GLN A 116 14.47 14.45 12.97
C GLN A 116 13.55 13.74 13.98
N GLU A 117 12.49 14.43 14.44
CA GLU A 117 11.49 13.89 15.35
C GLU A 117 10.73 12.71 14.72
N GLU A 118 10.36 12.80 13.45
CA GLU A 118 9.70 11.72 12.70
C GLU A 118 10.62 10.50 12.54
N LEU A 119 11.91 10.73 12.24
CA LEU A 119 12.90 9.66 12.12
C LEU A 119 13.14 8.98 13.47
N ASP A 120 13.23 9.73 14.56
CA ASP A 120 13.45 9.17 15.89
C ASP A 120 12.20 8.48 16.44
N LEU A 121 10.99 8.93 16.08
CA LEU A 121 9.77 8.19 16.33
C LEU A 121 9.80 6.83 15.61
N GLN A 122 10.14 6.79 14.32
CA GLN A 122 10.25 5.53 13.57
C GLN A 122 11.27 4.58 14.21
N LYS A 123 12.45 5.08 14.58
CA LYS A 123 13.48 4.27 15.27
C LYS A 123 12.98 3.73 16.60
N ARG A 124 12.26 4.54 17.40
CA ARG A 124 11.68 4.11 18.68
C ARG A 124 10.62 3.04 18.48
N THR A 125 9.73 3.23 17.51
CA THR A 125 8.69 2.25 17.16
C THR A 125 9.31 0.94 16.65
N ALA A 126 10.39 1.02 15.88
CA ALA A 126 11.10 -0.11 15.30
C ALA A 126 11.94 -0.94 16.28
N LYS A 127 12.02 -0.57 17.57
CA LYS A 127 12.93 -1.22 18.55
C LYS A 127 12.55 -2.67 18.86
N THR A 128 11.28 -3.02 18.76
CA THR A 128 10.79 -4.32 19.19
C THR A 128 10.10 -5.02 18.04
N ARG A 129 10.51 -6.27 17.80
CA ARG A 129 9.86 -7.12 16.80
C ARG A 129 8.57 -7.69 17.36
N ILE A 130 7.47 -7.46 16.67
CA ILE A 130 6.15 -7.95 17.02
C ILE A 130 5.78 -9.07 16.05
N ASN A 131 5.43 -10.25 16.59
CA ASN A 131 4.93 -11.37 15.81
C ASN A 131 3.43 -11.51 16.02
N ASN A 132 2.65 -11.24 14.98
CA ASN A 132 1.20 -11.47 14.96
C ASN A 132 0.76 -11.96 13.60
N PHE A 133 1.19 -13.14 13.16
CA PHE A 133 0.91 -13.62 11.81
C PHE A 133 -0.59 -13.61 11.44
N TYR A 134 -1.47 -13.95 12.39
CA TYR A 134 -2.90 -14.14 12.13
C TYR A 134 -3.77 -12.89 12.30
N GLY A 135 -3.24 -11.79 12.85
CA GLY A 135 -4.04 -10.60 13.17
C GLY A 135 -5.04 -10.85 14.31
N LYS A 136 -5.99 -9.92 14.49
CA LYS A 136 -7.16 -10.18 15.36
C LYS A 136 -8.19 -10.96 14.54
N LYS A 137 -8.71 -12.03 15.12
CA LYS A 137 -9.84 -12.79 14.57
C LYS A 137 -11.14 -12.03 14.79
#